data_AF-A0A3A9SG73-F1
#
_entry.id   AF-A0A3A9SG73-F1
#
_cell.length_a   1.000
_cell.length_b   1.000
_cell.length_c   1.000
_cell.angle_alpha   90.00
_cell.angle_beta   90.00
_cell.angle_gamma   90.00
#
_symmetry.space_group_name_H-M   'P 1'
#
loop_
_entity.id
_entity.type
_entity.pdbx_description
1 polymer ?
#
loop_
_entity_poly.entity_id
_entity_poly.type
_entity_poly.pdbx_seq_one_letter_code
_entity_poly.pdbx_strand_id
1 'polypeptide(L)'
;MLTLAYAGIAFSLVFYVVFGLAVRFMELTEKARNKARLVILITSMFVFAISGTTAGVLNLRLGLTIYGVGFLVFSSFAVFIVLSIIIELHQINTRVRMRRFMVLFDIVDRFRREGKSRDEIFTYLTDSQKLSNREASDFLEFISDPHNHQFLCDVNDKIQEAKRLR
;
A
#
# COMPACT_ATOMS: atom_id res chain seq x y z
N MET A 1 26.51 -2.65 23.29
CA MET A 1 25.52 -3.30 22.39
C MET A 1 24.14 -3.38 23.04
N LEU A 2 23.98 -4.00 24.22
CA LEU A 2 22.67 -4.10 24.90
C LEU A 2 22.08 -2.72 25.27
N THR A 3 22.91 -1.80 25.77
CA THR A 3 22.54 -0.41 26.06
C THR A 3 22.03 0.35 24.83
N LEU A 4 22.65 0.13 23.67
CA LEU A 4 22.23 0.72 22.40
C LEU A 4 20.86 0.17 21.96
N ALA A 5 20.62 -1.12 22.15
CA ALA A 5 19.34 -1.74 21.87
C ALA A 5 18.22 -1.17 22.77
N TYR A 6 18.47 -1.00 24.07
CA TYR A 6 17.51 -0.34 24.97
C TYR A 6 17.28 1.13 24.62
N ALA A 7 18.33 1.85 24.23
CA ALA A 7 18.20 3.22 23.74
C ALA A 7 17.34 3.27 22.47
N GLY A 8 17.49 2.33 21.54
CA GLY A 8 16.64 2.23 20.35
C GLY A 8 15.17 1.95 20.68
N ILE A 9 14.90 1.09 21.66
CA ILE A 9 13.53 0.84 22.15
C ILE A 9 12.94 2.12 22.77
N ALA A 10 13.66 2.79 23.66
CA ALA A 10 13.20 4.03 24.28
C ALA A 10 12.97 5.14 23.24
N PHE A 11 13.91 5.27 22.29
CA PHE A 11 13.81 6.21 21.17
C PHE A 11 12.56 5.96 20.33
N SER A 12 12.23 4.70 20.03
CA SER A 12 11.02 4.40 19.23
C SER A 12 9.74 4.92 19.88
N LEU A 13 9.63 4.82 21.21
CA LEU A 13 8.48 5.29 21.96
C LEU A 13 8.43 6.81 22.04
N VAL A 14 9.57 7.44 22.35
CA VAL A 14 9.69 8.91 22.38
C VAL A 14 9.41 9.50 21.00
N PHE A 15 9.97 8.90 19.94
CA PHE A 15 9.75 9.31 18.56
C PHE A 15 8.26 9.25 18.20
N TYR A 16 7.59 8.13 18.50
CA TYR A 16 6.16 7.99 18.27
C TYR A 16 5.35 9.08 18.97
N VAL A 17 5.62 9.35 20.25
CA VAL A 17 4.89 10.34 21.04
C VAL A 17 5.15 11.76 20.53
N VAL A 18 6.42 12.14 20.39
CA VAL A 18 6.82 13.51 20.01
C VAL A 18 6.34 13.83 18.60
N PHE A 19 6.63 12.97 17.62
CA PHE A 19 6.21 13.22 16.24
C PHE A 19 4.71 13.00 16.05
N GLY A 20 4.10 12.06 16.78
CA GLY A 20 2.65 11.86 16.78
C GLY A 20 1.89 13.10 17.28
N LEU A 21 2.39 13.74 18.34
CA LEU A 21 1.89 15.03 18.83
C LEU A 21 2.19 16.16 17.85
N ALA A 22 3.43 16.27 17.34
CA ALA A 22 3.81 17.33 16.41
C ALA A 22 2.92 17.36 15.16
N VAL A 23 2.62 16.20 14.58
CA VAL A 23 1.72 16.09 13.41
C VAL A 23 0.28 16.51 13.73
N ARG A 24 -0.14 16.48 15.00
CA ARG A 24 -1.45 17.03 15.41
C ARG A 24 -1.51 18.55 15.31
N PHE A 25 -0.40 19.23 15.58
CA PHE A 25 -0.29 20.68 15.61
C PHE A 25 0.13 21.31 14.27
N MET A 26 0.58 20.50 13.31
CA MET A 26 0.88 20.99 11.96
C MET A 26 -0.40 21.29 11.16
N GLU A 27 -0.36 22.37 10.38
CA GLU A 27 -1.38 22.74 9.39
C GLU A 27 -1.33 21.82 8.17
N LEU A 28 -1.71 20.55 8.37
CA LEU A 28 -1.80 19.55 7.33
C LEU A 28 -3.27 19.26 7.00
N THR A 29 -3.56 19.03 5.72
CA THR A 29 -4.84 18.42 5.31
C THR A 29 -5.03 17.08 6.02
N GLU A 30 -6.27 16.67 6.28
CA GLU A 30 -6.56 15.41 7.00
C GLU A 30 -5.88 14.20 6.35
N LYS A 31 -5.89 14.14 5.02
CA LYS A 31 -5.23 13.08 4.25
C LYS A 31 -3.72 13.06 4.47
N ALA A 32 -3.05 14.22 4.44
CA ALA A 32 -1.62 14.33 4.67
C ALA A 32 -1.26 13.98 6.12
N ARG A 33 -2.09 14.42 7.07
CA ARG A 33 -1.93 14.14 8.50
C ARG A 33 -2.04 12.66 8.83
N ASN A 34 -3.05 11.97 8.29
CA ASN A 34 -3.23 10.53 8.48
C ASN A 34 -2.09 9.74 7.83
N LYS A 35 -1.61 10.16 6.64
CA LYS A 35 -0.43 9.56 6.02
C LYS A 35 0.82 9.73 6.89
N ALA A 36 1.05 10.93 7.42
CA ALA A 36 2.19 11.20 8.29
C ALA A 36 2.14 10.38 9.58
N ARG A 37 0.97 10.29 10.24
CA ARG A 37 0.75 9.44 11.42
C ARG A 37 1.06 7.98 11.14
N LEU A 38 0.60 7.47 9.99
CA LEU A 38 0.84 6.09 9.58
C LEU A 38 2.33 5.82 9.37
N VAL A 39 3.05 6.74 8.72
CA VAL A 39 4.50 6.63 8.53
C VAL A 39 5.23 6.62 9.87
N ILE A 40 4.89 7.55 10.77
CA ILE A 40 5.49 7.61 12.12
C ILE A 40 5.26 6.31 12.88
N LEU A 41 4.04 5.76 12.83
CA LEU A 41 3.72 4.47 13.45
C LEU A 41 4.60 3.35 12.89
N ILE A 42 4.65 3.21 11.56
CA ILE A 42 5.44 2.16 10.89
C ILE A 42 6.93 2.29 11.26
N THR A 43 7.50 3.50 11.18
CA THR A 43 8.91 3.73 11.51
C THR A 43 9.19 3.40 12.98
N SER A 44 8.33 3.83 13.90
CA SER A 44 8.48 3.54 15.34
C SER A 44 8.46 2.05 15.61
N MET A 45 7.48 1.34 15.03
CA MET A 45 7.37 -0.12 15.19
C MET A 45 8.54 -0.88 14.58
N PHE A 46 9.09 -0.39 13.46
CA PHE A 46 10.26 -1.00 12.83
C PHE A 46 11.53 -0.84 13.67
N VAL A 47 11.76 0.37 14.21
CA VAL A 47 12.89 0.62 15.12
C VAL A 47 12.74 -0.20 16.40
N PHE A 48 11.52 -0.28 16.95
CA PHE A 48 11.22 -1.13 18.10
C PHE A 48 11.51 -2.61 17.80
N ALA A 49 11.08 -3.13 16.65
CA ALA A 49 11.30 -4.53 16.27
C ALA A 49 12.79 -4.87 16.13
N ILE A 50 13.58 -4.04 15.45
CA ILE A 50 15.02 -4.28 15.28
C ILE A 50 15.74 -4.20 16.63
N SER A 51 15.46 -3.14 17.40
CA SER A 51 16.11 -2.91 18.69
C SER A 51 15.72 -3.98 19.70
N GLY A 52 14.44 -4.35 19.74
CA GLY A 52 13.90 -5.41 20.58
C GLY A 52 14.44 -6.79 20.21
N THR A 53 14.56 -7.12 18.92
CA THR A 53 15.16 -8.39 18.48
C THR A 53 16.62 -8.47 18.94
N THR A 54 17.36 -7.38 18.75
CA THR A 54 18.76 -7.27 19.19
C THR A 54 18.88 -7.40 20.70
N ALA A 55 18.03 -6.71 21.48
CA ALA A 55 17.99 -6.82 22.92
C ALA A 55 17.62 -8.25 23.37
N GLY A 56 16.68 -8.89 22.69
CA GLY A 56 16.25 -10.26 22.95
C GLY A 56 17.40 -11.26 22.81
N VAL A 57 18.08 -11.24 21.66
CA VAL A 57 19.24 -12.13 21.40
C VAL A 57 20.37 -11.89 22.40
N LEU A 58 20.68 -10.63 22.71
CA LEU A 58 21.74 -10.31 23.67
C LEU A 58 21.40 -10.72 25.10
N ASN A 59 20.15 -10.55 25.54
CA ASN A 59 19.72 -11.02 26.87
C ASN A 59 19.76 -12.55 26.99
N LEU A 60 19.39 -13.29 25.93
CA LEU A 60 19.55 -14.75 25.91
C LEU A 60 21.02 -15.16 26.07
N ARG A 61 21.95 -14.47 25.39
CA ARG A 61 23.39 -14.73 25.52
C ARG A 61 23.94 -14.44 26.93
N LEU A 62 23.32 -13.52 27.66
CA LEU A 62 23.68 -13.17 29.04
C LEU A 62 23.02 -14.08 30.10
N GLY A 63 22.26 -15.10 29.68
CA GLY A 63 21.54 -15.99 30.59
C GLY A 63 20.23 -15.41 31.15
N LEU A 64 19.84 -14.21 30.73
CA LEU A 64 18.59 -13.55 31.10
C LEU A 64 17.44 -14.04 30.21
N THR A 65 17.09 -15.31 30.33
CA THR A 65 16.17 -16.02 29.43
C THR A 65 14.77 -15.38 29.37
N ILE A 66 14.20 -15.01 30.51
CA ILE A 66 12.86 -14.39 30.57
C ILE A 66 12.81 -13.07 29.79
N TYR A 67 13.78 -12.19 30.01
CA TYR A 67 13.88 -10.92 29.28
C TYR A 67 14.15 -11.14 27.80
N GLY A 68 15.04 -12.08 27.48
CA GLY A 68 15.37 -12.43 26.10
C GLY A 68 14.16 -12.90 25.30
N VAL A 69 13.42 -13.87 25.83
CA VAL A 69 12.18 -14.38 25.21
C VAL A 69 11.13 -13.29 25.12
N GLY A 70 10.92 -12.50 26.19
CA GLY A 70 9.95 -11.41 26.20
C GLY A 70 10.20 -10.40 25.07
N PHE A 71 11.43 -9.92 24.93
CA PHE A 71 11.79 -8.98 23.86
C PHE A 71 11.62 -9.57 22.46
N LEU A 72 11.93 -10.85 22.26
CA LEU A 72 11.71 -11.52 20.97
C LEU A 72 10.23 -11.63 20.63
N VAL A 73 9.37 -11.96 21.60
CA VAL A 73 7.91 -12.05 21.40
C VAL A 73 7.34 -10.69 21.03
N PHE A 74 7.67 -9.63 21.78
CA PHE A 74 7.19 -8.28 21.48
C PHE A 74 7.69 -7.77 20.12
N SER A 75 8.93 -8.07 19.77
CA SER A 75 9.50 -7.69 18.47
C SER A 75 8.82 -8.41 17.32
N SER A 76 8.56 -9.72 17.47
CA SER A 76 7.86 -10.52 16.47
C SER A 76 6.43 -10.02 16.25
N PHE A 77 5.73 -9.68 17.34
CA PHE A 77 4.41 -9.08 17.28
C PHE A 77 4.43 -7.72 16.56
N ALA A 78 5.44 -6.88 16.83
CA ALA A 78 5.58 -5.61 16.14
C ALA A 78 5.81 -5.78 14.62
N VAL A 79 6.65 -6.74 14.22
CA VAL A 79 6.85 -7.08 12.80
C VAL A 79 5.55 -7.54 12.15
N PHE A 80 4.78 -8.40 12.84
CA PHE A 80 3.50 -8.88 12.32
C PHE A 80 2.53 -7.73 12.02
N ILE A 81 2.38 -6.78 12.95
CA ILE A 81 1.52 -5.60 12.75
C ILE A 81 1.98 -4.78 11.54
N VAL A 82 3.28 -4.50 11.43
CA VAL A 82 3.84 -3.75 10.30
C VAL A 82 3.56 -4.45 8.98
N LEU A 83 3.74 -5.77 8.93
CA LEU A 83 3.47 -6.57 7.74
C LEU A 83 2.00 -6.51 7.34
N SER A 84 1.08 -6.66 8.30
CA SER A 84 -0.37 -6.54 8.06
C SER A 84 -0.75 -5.19 7.47
N ILE A 85 -0.21 -4.09 8.03
CA ILE A 85 -0.46 -2.74 7.52
C ILE A 85 0.04 -2.58 6.08
N ILE A 86 1.25 -3.07 5.78
CA ILE A 86 1.83 -2.99 4.43
C ILE A 86 0.99 -3.78 3.42
N ILE A 87 0.57 -4.99 3.78
CA ILE A 87 -0.28 -5.83 2.92
C ILE A 87 -1.62 -5.14 2.66
N GLU A 88 -2.26 -4.59 3.68
CA GLU A 88 -3.55 -3.90 3.54
C GLU A 88 -3.42 -2.63 2.67
N LEU A 89 -2.38 -1.83 2.89
CA LEU A 89 -2.06 -0.68 2.04
C LEU A 89 -1.83 -1.09 0.57
N HIS A 90 -1.11 -2.19 0.35
CA HIS A 90 -0.87 -2.71 -0.99
C HIS A 90 -2.19 -3.15 -1.64
N GLN A 91 -3.04 -3.88 -0.93
CA GLN A 91 -4.36 -4.30 -1.43
C GLN A 91 -5.26 -3.11 -1.76
N ILE A 92 -5.28 -2.07 -0.92
CA ILE A 92 -6.04 -0.85 -1.19
C ILE A 92 -5.54 -0.18 -2.47
N ASN A 93 -4.22 -0.01 -2.62
CA ASN A 93 -3.65 0.65 -3.78
C ASN A 93 -3.92 -0.16 -5.07
N THR A 94 -3.77 -1.48 -5.02
CA THR A 94 -4.08 -2.39 -6.12
C THR A 94 -5.56 -2.33 -6.49
N ARG A 95 -6.47 -2.28 -5.50
CA ARG A 95 -7.92 -2.13 -5.74
C ARG A 95 -8.25 -0.80 -6.41
N VAL A 96 -7.62 0.30 -6.00
CA VAL A 96 -7.81 1.62 -6.63
C VAL A 96 -7.29 1.62 -8.07
N ARG A 97 -6.11 1.03 -8.31
CA ARG A 97 -5.54 0.89 -9.65
C ARG A 97 -6.45 0.07 -10.56
N MET A 98 -6.93 -1.08 -10.07
CA MET A 98 -7.87 -1.93 -10.80
C MET A 98 -9.16 -1.20 -11.13
N ARG A 99 -9.73 -0.45 -10.17
CA ARG A 99 -10.94 0.36 -10.42
C ARG A 99 -10.73 1.38 -11.53
N ARG A 100 -9.61 2.12 -11.51
CA ARG A 100 -9.31 3.10 -12.56
C ARG A 100 -9.14 2.43 -13.93
N PHE A 101 -8.46 1.29 -13.96
CA PHE A 101 -8.29 0.50 -15.16
C PHE A 101 -9.63 0.03 -15.74
N MET A 102 -10.54 -0.49 -14.90
CA MET A 102 -11.87 -0.92 -15.35
C MET A 102 -12.71 0.24 -15.89
N VAL A 103 -12.65 1.42 -15.26
CA VAL A 103 -13.32 2.62 -15.80
C VAL A 103 -12.76 3.03 -17.15
N LEU A 104 -11.44 2.93 -17.33
CA LEU A 104 -10.79 3.21 -18.61
C LEU A 104 -11.24 2.21 -19.68
N PHE A 105 -11.28 0.92 -19.33
CA PHE A 105 -11.79 -0.14 -20.18
C PHE A 105 -13.23 0.13 -20.62
N ASP A 106 -14.13 0.47 -19.70
CA ASP A 106 -15.55 0.75 -20.02
C ASP A 106 -15.70 1.88 -21.05
N ILE A 107 -14.91 2.95 -20.91
CA ILE A 107 -14.96 4.09 -21.83
C ILE A 107 -14.45 3.67 -23.22
N VAL A 108 -13.35 2.93 -23.26
CA VAL A 108 -12.74 2.49 -24.52
C VAL A 108 -13.60 1.45 -25.23
N ASP A 109 -14.19 0.52 -24.49
CA ASP A 109 -15.13 -0.45 -25.03
C ASP A 109 -16.38 0.23 -25.60
N ARG A 110 -16.91 1.25 -24.91
CA ARG A 110 -17.98 2.09 -25.46
C ARG A 110 -17.55 2.76 -26.76
N PHE A 111 -16.34 3.31 -26.84
CA PHE A 111 -15.83 3.93 -28.07
C PHE A 111 -15.67 2.93 -29.23
N ARG A 112 -15.26 1.69 -28.96
CA ARG A 112 -15.24 0.63 -29.98
C ARG A 112 -16.64 0.30 -30.47
N ARG A 113 -17.62 0.21 -29.57
CA ARG A 113 -19.04 -0.03 -29.93
C ARG A 113 -19.67 1.12 -30.71
N GLU A 114 -19.25 2.36 -30.44
CA GLU A 114 -19.62 3.56 -31.19
C GLU A 114 -18.95 3.64 -32.59
N GLY A 115 -18.03 2.72 -32.91
CA GLY A 115 -17.35 2.67 -34.20
C GLY A 115 -16.20 3.68 -34.34
N LYS A 116 -15.68 4.21 -33.24
CA LYS A 116 -14.55 5.16 -33.28
C LYS A 116 -13.28 4.50 -33.80
N SER A 117 -12.46 5.29 -34.49
CA SER A 117 -11.20 4.80 -35.05
C SER A 117 -10.18 4.51 -33.93
N ARG A 118 -9.24 3.60 -34.21
CA ARG A 118 -8.15 3.27 -33.27
C ARG A 118 -7.33 4.51 -32.89
N ASP A 119 -7.13 5.41 -33.85
CA ASP A 119 -6.37 6.64 -33.66
C ASP A 119 -7.12 7.62 -32.73
N GLU A 120 -8.44 7.76 -32.86
CA GLU A 120 -9.25 8.56 -31.93
C GLU A 120 -9.19 8.06 -30.49
N ILE A 121 -9.23 6.73 -30.31
CA ILE A 121 -9.11 6.11 -29.00
C ILE A 121 -7.70 6.30 -28.45
N PHE A 122 -6.68 6.17 -29.29
CA PHE A 122 -5.28 6.42 -28.90
C PHE A 122 -5.07 7.87 -28.44
N THR A 123 -5.57 8.85 -29.21
CA THR A 123 -5.53 10.27 -28.84
C THR A 123 -6.27 10.53 -27.53
N TYR A 124 -7.42 9.88 -27.30
CA TYR A 124 -8.10 9.99 -26.00
C TYR A 124 -7.25 9.46 -24.84
N LEU A 125 -6.57 8.33 -25.02
CA LEU A 125 -5.70 7.73 -24.01
C LEU A 125 -4.49 8.61 -23.70
N THR A 126 -3.84 9.18 -24.72
CA THR A 126 -2.66 10.03 -24.54
C THR A 126 -3.00 11.42 -24.04
N ASP A 127 -4.03 12.07 -24.58
CA ASP A 127 -4.27 13.49 -24.33
C ASP A 127 -5.19 13.73 -23.14
N SER A 128 -6.26 12.93 -23.02
CA SER A 128 -7.24 13.10 -21.94
C SER A 128 -6.84 12.32 -20.68
N GLN A 129 -6.37 11.08 -20.84
CA GLN A 129 -5.97 10.23 -19.72
C GLN A 129 -4.49 10.37 -19.35
N LYS A 130 -3.72 11.13 -20.14
CA LYS A 130 -2.29 11.42 -19.92
C LYS A 130 -1.43 10.15 -19.78
N LEU A 131 -1.82 9.08 -20.48
CA LEU A 131 -0.99 7.88 -20.59
C LEU A 131 0.20 8.18 -21.49
N SER A 132 1.35 7.58 -21.21
CA SER A 132 2.45 7.63 -22.19
C SER A 132 2.06 6.90 -23.47
N ASN A 133 2.64 7.29 -24.61
CA ASN A 133 2.36 6.63 -25.90
C ASN A 133 2.55 5.11 -25.84
N ARG A 134 3.55 4.65 -25.07
CA ARG A 134 3.81 3.22 -24.86
C ARG A 134 2.69 2.56 -24.06
N GLU A 135 2.29 3.14 -22.94
CA GLU A 135 1.20 2.60 -22.12
C GLU A 135 -0.13 2.58 -22.86
N ALA A 136 -0.42 3.62 -23.67
CA ALA A 136 -1.62 3.67 -24.49
C ALA A 136 -1.61 2.58 -25.58
N SER A 137 -0.47 2.34 -26.22
CA SER A 137 -0.30 1.27 -27.21
C SER A 137 -0.46 -0.11 -26.57
N ASP A 138 0.26 -0.38 -25.47
CA ASP A 138 0.22 -1.64 -24.74
C ASP A 138 -1.20 -1.93 -24.24
N PHE A 139 -1.92 -0.90 -23.76
CA PHE A 139 -3.32 -1.01 -23.35
C PHE A 139 -4.24 -1.38 -24.51
N LEU A 140 -4.10 -0.70 -25.67
CA LEU A 140 -4.90 -1.00 -26.86
C LEU A 140 -4.63 -2.41 -27.39
N GLU A 141 -3.37 -2.84 -27.38
CA GLU A 141 -2.99 -4.19 -27.78
C GLU A 141 -3.60 -5.23 -26.84
N PHE A 142 -3.50 -5.00 -25.53
CA PHE A 142 -4.08 -5.88 -24.52
C PHE A 142 -5.60 -6.07 -24.67
N ILE A 143 -6.35 -5.00 -24.91
CA ILE A 143 -7.83 -5.08 -25.08
C ILE A 143 -8.24 -5.53 -26.50
N SER A 144 -7.32 -5.54 -27.45
CA SER A 144 -7.59 -6.01 -28.82
C SER A 144 -7.55 -7.53 -28.89
N ASP A 145 -6.84 -8.19 -27.97
CA ASP A 145 -6.89 -9.63 -27.79
C ASP A 145 -8.29 -10.06 -27.31
N PRO A 146 -9.01 -10.92 -28.07
CA PRO A 146 -10.35 -11.39 -27.71
C PRO A 146 -10.42 -12.07 -26.34
N HIS A 147 -9.36 -12.78 -25.93
CA HIS A 147 -9.36 -13.51 -24.66
C HIS A 147 -9.28 -12.55 -23.47
N ASN A 148 -8.39 -11.57 -23.55
CA ASN A 148 -8.24 -10.54 -22.52
C ASN A 148 -9.46 -9.63 -22.46
N HIS A 149 -10.04 -9.28 -23.61
CA HIS A 149 -11.26 -8.50 -23.67
C HIS A 149 -12.42 -9.19 -22.96
N GLN A 150 -12.64 -10.47 -23.25
CA GLN A 150 -13.69 -11.27 -22.60
C GLN A 150 -13.45 -11.37 -21.09
N PHE A 151 -12.21 -11.62 -20.66
CA PHE A 151 -11.85 -11.64 -19.25
C PHE A 151 -12.19 -10.33 -18.53
N LEU A 152 -11.89 -9.18 -19.14
CA LEU A 152 -12.21 -7.88 -18.55
C LEU A 152 -13.73 -7.64 -18.47
N CYS A 153 -14.49 -8.04 -19.48
CA CYS A 153 -15.96 -8.00 -19.43
C CYS A 153 -16.51 -8.83 -18.26
N ASP A 154 -16.07 -10.08 -18.13
CA ASP A 154 -16.52 -10.99 -17.07
C ASP A 154 -16.16 -10.44 -15.66
N VAL A 155 -14.98 -9.82 -15.53
CA VAL A 155 -14.56 -9.15 -14.29
C VAL A 155 -15.43 -7.93 -14.00
N ASN A 156 -15.79 -7.15 -15.02
CA ASN A 156 -16.64 -5.97 -14.84
C ASN A 156 -18.04 -6.35 -14.36
N ASP A 157 -18.63 -7.38 -14.96
CA ASP A 157 -19.96 -7.87 -14.61
C ASP A 157 -20.01 -8.32 -13.15
N LYS A 158 -19.00 -9.07 -12.70
CA LYS A 158 -18.85 -9.47 -11.29
C LYS A 158 -18.69 -8.26 -10.36
N ILE A 159 -17.97 -7.22 -10.77
CA ILE A 159 -17.83 -5.98 -9.99
C ILE A 159 -19.17 -5.24 -9.88
N GLN A 160 -19.96 -5.21 -10.95
CA GLN A 160 -21.29 -4.58 -10.93
C GLN A 160 -22.29 -5.38 -10.10
N GLU A 161 -22.27 -6.71 -10.20
CA GLU A 161 -23.08 -7.60 -9.38
C GLU A 161 -22.78 -7.41 -7.89
N ALA A 162 -21.50 -7.37 -7.51
CA ALA A 162 -21.07 -7.10 -6.14
C ALA A 162 -21.48 -5.70 -5.62
N LYS A 163 -21.70 -4.72 -6.50
CA LYS A 163 -22.24 -3.40 -6.12
C LYS A 163 -23.75 -3.40 -5.90
N ARG A 164 -24.50 -4.27 -6.60
CA ARG A 164 -25.97 -4.38 -6.44
C ARG A 164 -26.37 -5.15 -5.18
N LEU A 165 -25.50 -6.03 -4.70
CA LEU A 165 -25.69 -6.81 -3.47
C LEU A 165 -25.31 -6.06 -2.18
N ARG A 166 -24.93 -4.78 -2.29
CA ARG A 166 -24.43 -3.95 -1.19
C ARG A 166 -25.31 -2.73 -0.98
#